data_AF-A0A359FXR5-F1
#
_entry.id   AF-A0A359FXR5-F1
#
_cell.length_a   1.000
_cell.length_b   1.000
_cell.length_c   1.000
_cell.angle_alpha   90.00
_cell.angle_beta   90.00
_cell.angle_gamma   90.00
#
_symmetry.space_group_name_H-M   'P 1'
#
loop_
_entity.id
_entity.type
_entity.pdbx_description
1 polymer ?
#
loop_
_entity_poly.entity_id
_entity_poly.type
_entity_poly.pdbx_seq_one_letter_code
_entity_poly.pdbx_strand_id
1 'polypeptide(L)'
;KVEASAASKDISVEVEQATGIPGTAIVRLIDYRTYEENLFLLNFDLSSISDEFDQPQPGKQWHWIRENNSNHSMDARPGSLSLTAEEGDISEGSNNARNLLLQSANNDWTIETGLCASRTPSQPENAAIVAYQDDDNFVKLMFRAVIKTYRQQGVQPGTVDLLFEENGIAKSIASIDLKEEIIG
;
A
#
# COMPACT_ATOMS: atom_id res chain seq x y z
N LYS A 1 -22.39 9.21 -14.74
CA LYS A 1 -22.09 10.65 -14.55
C LYS A 1 -22.71 11.07 -13.24
N VAL A 2 -21.95 11.73 -12.37
CA VAL A 2 -22.43 12.25 -11.09
C VAL A 2 -23.19 13.55 -11.31
N GLU A 3 -24.32 13.70 -10.64
CA GLU A 3 -25.12 14.93 -10.60
C GLU A 3 -25.33 15.32 -9.13
N ALA A 4 -25.28 16.62 -8.86
CA ALA A 4 -25.46 17.17 -7.53
C ALA A 4 -26.21 18.49 -7.61
N SER A 5 -26.90 18.84 -6.53
CA SER A 5 -27.64 20.10 -6.39
C SER A 5 -27.62 20.56 -4.94
N ALA A 6 -27.60 21.87 -4.72
CA ALA A 6 -27.75 22.46 -3.40
C ALA A 6 -29.21 22.88 -3.14
N ALA A 7 -29.65 22.75 -1.89
CA ALA A 7 -30.98 23.22 -1.50
C ALA A 7 -31.08 24.76 -1.48
N SER A 8 -29.99 25.44 -1.12
CA SER A 8 -29.88 26.90 -1.16
C SER A 8 -29.35 27.36 -2.52
N LYS A 9 -29.92 28.44 -3.04
CA LYS A 9 -29.45 29.09 -4.28
C LYS A 9 -28.16 29.89 -4.10
N ASP A 10 -27.78 30.16 -2.84
CA ASP A 10 -26.57 30.90 -2.50
C ASP A 10 -25.31 30.00 -2.51
N ILE A 11 -25.50 28.68 -2.70
CA ILE A 11 -24.42 27.68 -2.74
C ILE A 11 -24.13 27.29 -4.18
N SER A 12 -22.89 27.46 -4.62
CA SER A 12 -22.39 26.95 -5.90
C SER A 12 -22.13 25.44 -5.79
N VAL A 13 -22.45 24.71 -6.86
CA VAL A 13 -22.19 23.27 -6.97
C VAL A 13 -21.25 23.04 -8.15
N GLU A 14 -20.04 22.61 -7.85
CA GLU A 14 -19.05 22.25 -8.86
C GLU A 14 -18.82 20.73 -8.81
N VAL A 15 -18.89 20.09 -9.98
CA VAL A 15 -18.72 18.63 -10.09
C VAL A 15 -17.60 18.31 -11.07
N GLU A 16 -16.52 17.76 -10.54
CA GLU A 16 -15.46 17.10 -11.31
C GLU A 16 -15.80 15.62 -11.47
N GLN A 17 -15.86 15.14 -12.71
CA GLN A 17 -16.23 13.75 -12.98
C GLN A 17 -15.01 12.84 -12.88
N ALA A 18 -15.21 11.62 -12.36
CA ALA A 18 -14.23 10.55 -12.49
C ALA A 18 -13.92 10.29 -13.98
N THR A 19 -12.64 10.09 -14.30
CA THR A 19 -12.17 9.83 -15.66
C THR A 19 -12.30 8.37 -16.09
N GLY A 20 -12.56 7.46 -15.14
CA GLY A 20 -12.71 6.03 -15.38
C GLY A 20 -13.09 5.25 -14.12
N ILE A 21 -13.00 3.92 -14.21
CA ILE A 21 -13.08 3.00 -13.08
C ILE A 21 -11.75 2.23 -13.06
N PRO A 22 -10.97 2.28 -11.96
CA PRO A 22 -11.20 3.07 -10.75
C PRO A 22 -11.12 4.59 -10.98
N GLY A 23 -11.82 5.37 -10.16
CA GLY A 23 -11.74 6.83 -10.20
C GLY A 23 -12.69 7.52 -9.20
N THR A 24 -12.42 8.78 -8.92
CA THR A 24 -13.19 9.57 -7.94
C THR A 24 -13.81 10.78 -8.62
N ALA A 25 -15.11 10.97 -8.42
CA ALA A 25 -15.79 12.22 -8.76
C ALA A 25 -15.79 13.12 -7.52
N ILE A 26 -15.53 14.41 -7.72
CA ILE A 26 -15.44 15.39 -6.66
C ILE A 26 -16.63 16.34 -6.79
N VAL A 27 -17.43 16.46 -5.74
CA VAL A 27 -18.49 17.47 -5.64
C VAL A 27 -18.08 18.50 -4.60
N ARG A 28 -17.97 19.76 -5.02
CA ARG A 28 -17.69 20.91 -4.15
C ARG A 28 -18.97 21.74 -4.00
N LEU A 29 -19.37 21.97 -2.76
CA LEU A 29 -20.42 22.92 -2.40
C LEU A 29 -19.77 24.15 -1.79
N ILE A 30 -19.89 25.30 -2.47
CA ILE A 30 -19.15 26.52 -2.11
C ILE A 30 -20.13 27.65 -1.81
N ASP A 31 -20.01 28.27 -0.63
CA ASP A 31 -20.63 29.55 -0.32
C ASP A 31 -19.62 30.67 -0.58
N TYR A 32 -19.76 31.42 -1.67
CA TYR A 32 -18.83 32.52 -1.98
C TYR A 32 -19.00 33.77 -1.09
N ARG A 33 -20.01 33.82 -0.21
CA ARG A 33 -20.15 34.92 0.76
C ARG A 33 -19.29 34.69 2.00
N THR A 34 -19.23 33.45 2.47
CA THR A 34 -18.49 33.03 3.67
C THR A 34 -17.15 32.37 3.34
N TYR A 35 -16.98 31.94 2.09
CA TYR A 35 -15.89 31.09 1.60
C TYR A 35 -15.85 29.71 2.26
N GLU A 36 -16.98 29.24 2.81
CA GLU A 36 -17.12 27.87 3.29
C GLU A 36 -17.22 26.90 2.11
N GLU A 37 -16.49 25.78 2.20
CA GLU A 37 -16.47 24.72 1.21
C GLU A 37 -16.76 23.37 1.88
N ASN A 38 -17.69 22.60 1.30
CA ASN A 38 -17.87 21.19 1.62
C ASN A 38 -17.49 20.31 0.43
N LEU A 39 -16.67 19.31 0.69
CA LEU A 39 -16.13 18.39 -0.30
C LEU A 39 -16.77 17.00 -0.13
N PHE A 40 -17.30 16.45 -1.21
CA PHE A 40 -17.76 15.05 -1.26
C PHE A 40 -16.96 14.30 -2.30
N LEU A 41 -16.31 13.22 -1.88
CA LEU A 41 -15.59 12.29 -2.74
C LEU A 41 -16.50 11.09 -3.02
N LEU A 42 -16.86 10.90 -4.29
CA LEU A 42 -17.65 9.76 -4.74
C LEU A 42 -16.70 8.81 -5.48
N ASN A 43 -16.32 7.74 -4.82
CA ASN A 43 -15.38 6.77 -5.36
C ASN A 43 -16.10 5.70 -6.17
N PHE A 44 -15.56 5.41 -7.35
CA PHE A 44 -15.95 4.31 -8.21
C PHE A 44 -14.79 3.35 -8.31
N ASP A 45 -15.05 2.08 -8.05
CA ASP A 45 -14.02 1.05 -8.07
C ASP A 45 -14.60 -0.32 -8.44
N LEU A 46 -13.70 -1.26 -8.66
CA LEU A 46 -13.93 -2.68 -8.70
C LEU A 46 -13.89 -3.25 -7.28
N SER A 47 -14.63 -4.33 -7.04
CA SER A 47 -14.53 -5.05 -5.77
C SER A 47 -13.14 -5.67 -5.64
N SER A 48 -12.50 -5.47 -4.49
CA SER A 48 -11.25 -6.14 -4.16
C SER A 48 -11.45 -7.67 -4.12
N ILE A 49 -10.45 -8.41 -4.56
CA ILE A 49 -10.51 -9.88 -4.69
C ILE A 49 -9.32 -10.48 -3.94
N SER A 50 -9.60 -11.40 -3.02
CA SER A 50 -8.59 -12.21 -2.34
C SER A 50 -7.89 -13.15 -3.33
N ASP A 51 -6.62 -13.43 -3.09
CA ASP A 51 -5.82 -14.34 -3.92
C ASP A 51 -5.03 -15.28 -3.01
N GLU A 52 -5.30 -16.58 -3.11
CA GLU A 52 -4.57 -17.62 -2.37
C GLU A 52 -3.23 -17.98 -3.05
N PHE A 53 -2.96 -17.40 -4.22
CA PHE A 53 -1.75 -17.66 -5.00
C PHE A 53 -1.55 -19.15 -5.33
N ASP A 54 -2.64 -19.86 -5.62
CA ASP A 54 -2.67 -21.28 -5.99
C ASP A 54 -2.66 -21.52 -7.52
N GLN A 55 -2.80 -20.44 -8.30
CA GLN A 55 -2.72 -20.45 -9.75
C GLN A 55 -1.30 -20.18 -10.25
N PRO A 56 -0.94 -20.55 -11.49
CA PRO A 56 0.40 -20.31 -12.03
C PRO A 56 0.79 -18.84 -12.17
N GLN A 57 -0.16 -17.91 -12.05
CA GLN A 57 0.03 -16.46 -12.18
C GLN A 57 -0.90 -15.74 -11.20
N PRO A 58 -0.55 -14.53 -10.72
CA PRO A 58 -1.47 -13.70 -9.96
C PRO A 58 -2.79 -13.46 -10.70
N GLY A 59 -3.88 -13.34 -9.94
CA GLY A 59 -5.19 -12.99 -10.49
C GLY A 59 -5.18 -11.67 -11.28
N LYS A 60 -6.17 -11.50 -12.17
CA LYS A 60 -6.26 -10.35 -13.10
C LYS A 60 -6.50 -9.00 -12.42
N GLN A 61 -6.87 -9.01 -11.13
CA GLN A 61 -7.03 -7.79 -10.33
C GLN A 61 -5.69 -7.11 -10.02
N TRP A 62 -4.59 -7.87 -10.09
CA TRP A 62 -3.29 -7.37 -9.73
C TRP A 62 -2.60 -6.62 -10.86
N HIS A 63 -1.81 -5.62 -10.47
CA HIS A 63 -0.96 -4.82 -11.32
C HIS A 63 0.43 -4.71 -10.69
N TRP A 64 1.45 -4.92 -11.50
CA TRP A 64 2.83 -4.76 -11.06
C TRP A 64 3.32 -3.32 -11.27
N ILE A 65 3.90 -2.74 -10.23
CA ILE A 65 4.78 -1.59 -10.35
C ILE A 65 6.22 -2.08 -10.27
N ARG A 66 7.00 -1.73 -11.31
CA ARG A 66 8.42 -2.08 -11.47
C ARG A 66 8.68 -3.60 -11.31
N GLU A 67 7.93 -4.42 -12.04
CA GLU A 67 8.11 -5.88 -12.05
C GLU A 67 9.54 -6.29 -12.41
N ASN A 68 10.04 -7.30 -11.70
CA ASN A 68 11.22 -8.07 -12.05
C ASN A 68 10.86 -9.57 -12.07
N ASN A 69 10.58 -10.07 -13.28
CA ASN A 69 10.20 -11.48 -13.52
C ASN A 69 11.22 -12.52 -13.03
N SER A 70 12.48 -12.12 -12.77
CA SER A 70 13.49 -13.05 -12.26
C SER A 70 13.41 -13.23 -10.74
N ASN A 71 12.70 -12.33 -10.04
CA ASN A 71 12.67 -12.22 -8.59
C ASN A 71 11.28 -12.46 -7.99
N HIS A 72 10.33 -12.98 -8.77
CA HIS A 72 9.09 -13.52 -8.24
C HIS A 72 8.79 -14.91 -8.82
N SER A 73 8.08 -15.73 -8.06
CA SER A 73 7.71 -17.09 -8.48
C SER A 73 6.48 -17.59 -7.74
N MET A 74 5.57 -18.24 -8.48
CA MET A 74 4.42 -18.97 -7.94
C MET A 74 4.73 -20.46 -7.72
N ASP A 75 5.80 -20.96 -8.35
CA ASP A 75 6.16 -22.39 -8.34
C ASP A 75 7.19 -22.72 -7.26
N ALA A 76 7.96 -21.73 -6.79
CA ALA A 76 8.99 -21.94 -5.76
C ALA A 76 8.41 -22.50 -4.46
N ARG A 77 7.18 -22.11 -4.13
CA ARG A 77 6.39 -22.64 -3.01
C ARG A 77 4.91 -22.63 -3.40
N PRO A 78 4.34 -23.78 -3.80
CA PRO A 78 2.94 -23.86 -4.22
C PRO A 78 1.98 -23.31 -3.17
N GLY A 79 0.99 -22.52 -3.61
CA GLY A 79 0.05 -21.82 -2.73
C GLY A 79 0.63 -20.54 -2.10
N SER A 80 1.64 -19.94 -2.74
CA SER A 80 2.20 -18.65 -2.31
C SER A 80 2.88 -17.92 -3.46
N LEU A 81 2.87 -16.59 -3.40
CA LEU A 81 3.74 -15.74 -4.20
C LEU A 81 5.08 -15.58 -3.47
N SER A 82 6.14 -16.14 -4.04
CA SER A 82 7.50 -15.94 -3.54
C SER A 82 8.10 -14.68 -4.15
N LEU A 83 8.59 -13.77 -3.31
CA LEU A 83 9.34 -12.58 -3.72
C LEU A 83 10.77 -12.65 -3.20
N THR A 84 11.74 -12.48 -4.09
CA THR A 84 13.16 -12.37 -3.73
C THR A 84 13.47 -10.91 -3.46
N ALA A 85 13.89 -10.60 -2.23
CA ALA A 85 14.33 -9.26 -1.87
C ALA A 85 15.50 -8.80 -2.75
N GLU A 86 15.44 -7.57 -3.24
CA GLU A 86 16.47 -6.94 -4.06
C GLU A 86 16.73 -5.50 -3.61
N GLU A 87 17.78 -4.88 -4.13
CA GLU A 87 18.14 -3.51 -3.77
C GLU A 87 17.04 -2.53 -4.22
N GLY A 88 16.58 -1.71 -3.28
CA GLY A 88 15.66 -0.62 -3.52
C GLY A 88 14.78 -0.34 -2.31
N ASP A 89 14.15 0.82 -2.33
CA ASP A 89 13.12 1.20 -1.35
C ASP A 89 12.05 2.06 -2.03
N ILE A 90 10.85 2.07 -1.44
CA ILE A 90 9.77 2.97 -1.82
C ILE A 90 9.81 4.29 -1.06
N SER A 91 10.65 4.39 -0.02
CA SER A 91 10.62 5.54 0.88
C SER A 91 11.50 6.69 0.41
N GLU A 92 11.03 7.90 0.66
CA GLU A 92 11.70 9.18 0.41
C GLU A 92 12.24 9.29 -1.03
N GLY A 93 13.49 9.70 -1.20
CA GLY A 93 14.10 9.87 -2.53
C GLY A 93 14.47 8.56 -3.25
N SER A 94 14.22 7.38 -2.67
CA SER A 94 14.69 6.11 -3.23
C SER A 94 13.84 5.66 -4.42
N ASN A 95 12.52 5.57 -4.23
CA ASN A 95 11.48 5.36 -5.25
C ASN A 95 11.82 4.35 -6.35
N ASN A 96 12.52 3.26 -5.99
CA ASN A 96 13.08 2.31 -6.93
C ASN A 96 12.88 0.84 -6.53
N ALA A 97 12.19 0.56 -5.41
CA ALA A 97 11.82 -0.80 -5.03
C ALA A 97 11.09 -1.53 -6.16
N ARG A 98 11.45 -2.79 -6.37
CA ARG A 98 10.85 -3.67 -7.38
C ARG A 98 9.74 -4.52 -6.78
N ASN A 99 8.93 -5.11 -7.66
CA ASN A 99 7.92 -6.12 -7.32
C ASN A 99 6.83 -5.62 -6.34
N LEU A 100 6.28 -4.44 -6.59
CA LEU A 100 5.06 -3.99 -5.93
C LEU A 100 3.87 -4.61 -6.67
N LEU A 101 3.16 -5.55 -6.04
CA LEU A 101 1.93 -6.13 -6.58
C LEU A 101 0.71 -5.46 -5.93
N LEU A 102 -0.06 -4.71 -6.71
CA LEU A 102 -1.13 -3.85 -6.22
C LEU A 102 -2.47 -4.19 -6.87
N GLN A 103 -3.56 -3.98 -6.15
CA GLN A 103 -4.91 -3.95 -6.72
C GLN A 103 -5.59 -2.65 -6.30
N SER A 104 -6.66 -2.26 -6.99
CA SER A 104 -7.37 -1.03 -6.64
C SER A 104 -8.05 -1.12 -5.27
N ALA A 105 -8.08 0.01 -4.58
CA ALA A 105 -8.51 0.15 -3.19
C ALA A 105 -9.17 1.54 -2.95
N ASN A 106 -9.99 1.98 -3.89
CA ASN A 106 -10.64 3.29 -3.91
C ASN A 106 -11.97 3.30 -3.12
N ASN A 107 -12.42 2.17 -2.55
CA ASN A 107 -13.61 2.09 -1.68
C ASN A 107 -13.23 1.69 -0.23
N ASP A 108 -14.21 1.37 0.61
CA ASP A 108 -13.92 0.76 1.92
C ASP A 108 -13.32 -0.64 1.74
N TRP A 109 -12.20 -0.91 2.39
CA TRP A 109 -11.49 -2.17 2.27
C TRP A 109 -10.85 -2.63 3.58
N THR A 110 -10.46 -3.90 3.60
CA THR A 110 -9.55 -4.47 4.58
C THR A 110 -8.58 -5.34 3.81
N ILE A 111 -7.30 -5.28 4.18
CA ILE A 111 -6.25 -6.08 3.57
C ILE A 111 -5.54 -6.88 4.64
N GLU A 112 -5.23 -8.13 4.32
CA GLU A 112 -4.46 -9.05 5.15
C GLU A 112 -3.52 -9.88 4.27
N THR A 113 -2.42 -10.35 4.85
CA THR A 113 -1.50 -11.25 4.14
C THR A 113 -0.81 -12.19 5.13
N GLY A 114 -0.56 -13.42 4.69
CA GLY A 114 0.35 -14.33 5.36
C GLY A 114 1.77 -14.08 4.87
N LEU A 115 2.70 -13.77 5.77
CA LEU A 115 4.10 -13.55 5.45
C LEU A 115 4.99 -14.63 6.07
N CYS A 116 5.88 -15.19 5.27
CA CYS A 116 6.89 -16.15 5.70
C CYS A 116 8.20 -15.81 4.99
N ALA A 117 9.29 -15.68 5.74
CA ALA A 117 10.60 -15.38 5.21
C ALA A 117 11.44 -16.65 5.02
N SER A 118 12.31 -16.67 4.01
CA SER A 118 13.25 -17.79 3.82
C SER A 118 14.35 -17.84 4.90
N ARG A 119 14.57 -16.73 5.59
CA ARG A 119 15.46 -16.56 6.75
C ARG A 119 15.06 -15.31 7.54
N THR A 120 15.60 -15.17 8.73
CA THR A 120 15.54 -13.90 9.47
C THR A 120 16.16 -12.75 8.64
N PRO A 121 15.48 -11.60 8.53
CA PRO A 121 15.95 -10.47 7.72
C PRO A 121 17.22 -9.86 8.33
N SER A 122 18.15 -9.51 7.45
CA SER A 122 19.36 -8.74 7.79
C SER A 122 19.17 -7.28 7.37
N GLN A 123 19.80 -6.33 8.05
CA GLN A 123 19.66 -4.93 7.64
C GLN A 123 20.27 -4.71 6.24
N PRO A 124 19.60 -3.97 5.32
CA PRO A 124 18.34 -3.23 5.46
C PRO A 124 17.09 -3.95 4.92
N GLU A 125 17.11 -5.28 4.79
CA GLU A 125 16.04 -6.08 4.20
C GLU A 125 14.69 -5.89 4.93
N ASN A 126 13.64 -5.78 4.12
CA ASN A 126 12.27 -5.72 4.57
C ASN A 126 11.30 -6.31 3.52
N ALA A 127 10.12 -6.69 3.99
CA ALA A 127 8.96 -7.09 3.17
C ALA A 127 7.70 -6.50 3.83
N ALA A 128 6.67 -6.17 3.05
CA ALA A 128 5.54 -5.43 3.59
C ALA A 128 4.23 -5.66 2.85
N ILE A 129 3.14 -5.34 3.53
CA ILE A 129 1.87 -4.97 2.92
C ILE A 129 1.77 -3.44 2.87
N VAL A 130 1.25 -2.89 1.78
CA VAL A 130 1.24 -1.44 1.52
C VAL A 130 -0.11 -0.98 0.97
N ALA A 131 -0.62 0.13 1.49
CA ALA A 131 -1.64 0.95 0.84
C ALA A 131 -0.90 2.07 0.11
N TYR A 132 -0.87 2.00 -1.22
CA TYR A 132 -0.01 2.81 -2.08
C TYR A 132 -0.85 3.71 -2.98
N GLN A 133 -0.65 5.02 -2.88
CA GLN A 133 -1.21 5.99 -3.83
C GLN A 133 -0.17 6.30 -4.91
N ASP A 134 1.01 6.71 -4.48
CA ASP A 134 2.16 7.03 -5.32
C ASP A 134 3.46 6.93 -4.48
N ASP A 135 4.59 7.23 -5.11
CA ASP A 135 5.92 7.14 -4.50
C ASP A 135 6.14 8.13 -3.36
N ASP A 136 5.33 9.19 -3.26
CA ASP A 136 5.44 10.19 -2.19
C ASP A 136 4.34 10.05 -1.13
N ASN A 137 3.40 9.11 -1.30
CA ASN A 137 2.22 8.94 -0.45
C ASN A 137 1.82 7.46 -0.31
N PHE A 138 2.13 6.86 0.84
CA PHE A 138 1.75 5.48 1.15
C PHE A 138 1.69 5.19 2.65
N VAL A 139 1.03 4.10 3.02
CA VAL A 139 1.10 3.49 4.36
C VAL A 139 1.60 2.07 4.21
N LYS A 140 2.66 1.71 4.95
CA LYS A 140 3.37 0.43 4.85
C LYS A 140 3.46 -0.22 6.23
N LEU A 141 2.94 -1.44 6.35
CA LEU A 141 3.19 -2.31 7.50
C LEU A 141 4.25 -3.32 7.10
N MET A 142 5.48 -3.11 7.59
CA MET A 142 6.65 -3.86 7.13
C MET A 142 7.25 -4.76 8.20
N PHE A 143 7.61 -5.97 7.79
CA PHE A 143 8.55 -6.82 8.49
C PHE A 143 9.97 -6.46 8.06
N ARG A 144 10.84 -6.14 9.02
CA ARG A 144 12.21 -5.68 8.77
C ARG A 144 13.20 -6.27 9.78
N ALA A 145 14.47 -6.20 9.44
CA ALA A 145 15.53 -6.48 10.40
C ALA A 145 15.49 -5.52 11.60
N VAL A 146 15.78 -6.03 12.80
CA VAL A 146 15.91 -5.25 14.04
C VAL A 146 16.93 -4.12 13.85
N ILE A 147 16.60 -2.91 14.26
CA ILE A 147 17.54 -1.78 14.27
C ILE A 147 18.54 -1.94 15.42
N LYS A 148 19.75 -2.40 15.11
CA LYS A 148 20.82 -2.60 16.09
C LYS A 148 21.35 -1.26 16.60
N THR A 149 20.95 -0.87 17.81
CA THR A 149 21.57 0.24 18.56
C THR A 149 22.70 -0.23 19.48
N TYR A 150 22.86 -1.54 19.68
CA TYR A 150 23.94 -2.18 20.44
C TYR A 150 24.22 -3.61 19.94
N ARG A 151 25.33 -4.21 20.38
CA ARG A 151 25.64 -5.62 20.08
C ARG A 151 24.69 -6.54 20.85
N GLN A 152 23.76 -7.15 20.12
CA GLN A 152 22.91 -8.22 20.65
C GLN A 152 23.48 -9.59 20.27
N GLN A 153 23.44 -10.54 21.21
CA GLN A 153 23.78 -11.95 20.99
C GLN A 153 22.50 -12.76 20.78
N GLY A 154 22.53 -13.70 19.84
CA GLY A 154 21.41 -14.57 19.50
C GLY A 154 20.68 -14.18 18.22
N VAL A 155 19.69 -14.99 17.88
CA VAL A 155 18.78 -14.76 16.75
C VAL A 155 17.96 -13.49 17.02
N GLN A 156 17.69 -12.73 15.95
CA GLN A 156 16.94 -11.48 16.01
C GLN A 156 15.72 -11.63 15.11
N PRO A 157 14.57 -12.08 15.64
CA PRO A 157 13.41 -12.46 14.83
C PRO A 157 12.89 -11.38 13.87
N GLY A 158 13.24 -10.12 14.10
CA GLY A 158 12.85 -8.97 13.30
C GLY A 158 11.83 -8.10 14.01
N THR A 159 11.42 -7.03 13.33
CA THR A 159 10.51 -6.01 13.84
C THR A 159 9.39 -5.84 12.83
N VAL A 160 8.16 -5.70 13.31
CA VAL A 160 7.04 -5.18 12.52
C VAL A 160 6.95 -3.69 12.78
N ASP A 161 7.00 -2.89 11.72
CA ASP A 161 7.04 -1.43 11.77
C ASP A 161 5.94 -0.85 10.88
N LEU A 162 5.12 0.02 11.47
CA LEU A 162 4.11 0.79 10.75
C LEU A 162 4.72 2.13 10.37
N LEU A 163 4.93 2.32 9.08
CA LEU A 163 5.49 3.52 8.48
C LEU A 163 4.49 4.12 7.51
N PHE A 164 4.44 5.44 7.43
CA PHE A 164 3.76 6.13 6.35
C PHE A 164 4.69 7.16 5.72
N GLU A 165 4.36 7.53 4.50
CA GLU A 165 4.96 8.62 3.79
C GLU A 165 3.86 9.58 3.34
N GLU A 166 4.07 10.86 3.59
CA GLU A 166 3.18 11.93 3.18
C GLU A 166 4.03 13.04 2.56
N ASN A 167 3.75 13.38 1.30
CA ASN A 167 4.49 14.38 0.54
C ASN A 167 6.02 14.16 0.53
N GLY A 168 6.46 12.91 0.39
CA GLY A 168 7.87 12.56 0.29
C GLY A 168 8.62 12.50 1.63
N ILE A 169 7.88 12.50 2.76
CA ILE A 169 8.45 12.47 4.11
C ILE A 169 7.99 11.19 4.82
N ALA A 170 8.92 10.25 4.99
CA ALA A 170 8.68 8.99 5.68
C ALA A 170 8.73 9.14 7.21
N LYS A 171 7.81 8.47 7.92
CA LYS A 171 7.80 8.41 9.38
C LYS A 171 7.28 7.07 9.90
N SER A 172 8.04 6.46 10.80
CA SER A 172 7.56 5.34 11.64
C SER A 172 6.63 5.88 12.74
N ILE A 173 5.48 5.23 12.90
CA ILE A 173 4.46 5.57 13.92
C ILE A 173 4.49 4.57 15.07
N ALA A 174 4.71 3.29 14.78
CA ALA A 174 4.68 2.22 15.77
C ALA A 174 5.54 1.05 15.33
N SER A 175 6.26 0.44 16.27
CA SER A 175 7.07 -0.74 16.00
C SER A 175 6.93 -1.76 17.12
N ILE A 176 6.99 -3.05 16.75
CA ILE A 176 6.91 -4.17 17.68
C ILE A 176 7.98 -5.20 17.29
N ASP A 177 8.86 -5.53 18.23
CA ASP A 177 9.84 -6.59 18.04
C ASP A 177 9.19 -7.97 18.20
N LEU A 178 9.50 -8.87 17.26
CA LEU A 178 9.00 -10.22 17.27
C LEU A 178 9.74 -11.08 18.30
N LYS A 179 9.00 -11.98 18.94
CA LYS A 179 9.56 -12.95 19.90
C LYS A 179 10.08 -14.22 19.23
N GLU A 180 9.53 -14.54 18.06
CA GLU A 180 9.77 -15.78 17.32
C GLU A 180 10.02 -15.45 15.85
N GLU A 181 10.92 -16.19 15.21
CA GLU A 181 11.21 -16.05 13.78
C GLU A 181 9.99 -16.47 12.95
N ILE A 182 9.68 -15.69 11.90
CA ILE A 182 8.61 -16.02 10.94
C ILE A 182 9.20 -16.63 9.67
N ILE A 183 9.89 -17.77 9.84
CA ILE A 183 10.60 -18.47 8.76
C ILE A 183 9.94 -19.80 8.39
N GLY A 184 10.09 -20.23 7.13
CA GLY A 184 9.57 -21.53 6.64
C GLY A 184 9.35 -21.59 5.14
#